data_AF-A0A7G2LX81-F1
#
_entry.id   AF-A0A7G2LX81-F1
#
_cell.length_a   1.000
_cell.length_b   1.000
_cell.length_c   1.000
_cell.angle_alpha   90.00
_cell.angle_beta   90.00
_cell.angle_gamma   90.00
#
_symmetry.space_group_name_H-M   'P 1'
#
loop_
_entity.id
_entity.type
_entity.pdbx_description
1 polymer ?
#
loop_
_entity_poly.entity_id
_entity_poly.type
_entity_poly.pdbx_seq_one_letter_code
_entity_poly.pdbx_strand_id
1 'polypeptide(L)'
;DKDISMANLKWTLEEFFAAFFEIDGIKTRFRASHFPFTEPSAEVDIQCSWVDGQLRIGEGDGWLEVLGSGMVHPKVLQAGGIDPNEWQGFAFG
;
A
#
# COMPACT_ATOMS: atom_id res chain seq x y z
N ASP A 1 -6.34 14.71 4.18
CA ASP A 1 -6.45 15.29 5.53
C ASP A 1 -5.16 16.07 5.82
N LYS A 2 -5.07 16.86 6.89
CA LYS A 2 -3.88 17.66 7.22
C LYS A 2 -2.81 16.88 7.96
N ASP A 3 -3.17 15.73 8.53
CA ASP A 3 -2.27 14.85 9.28
C ASP A 3 -2.36 13.41 8.73
N ILE A 4 -1.90 13.22 7.49
CA ILE A 4 -1.86 11.91 6.83
C ILE A 4 -0.41 11.45 6.73
N SER A 5 -0.15 10.23 7.17
CA SER A 5 1.16 9.62 7.18
C SER A 5 1.19 8.27 6.46
N MET A 6 2.38 7.73 6.25
CA MET A 6 2.55 6.34 5.79
C MET A 6 1.92 5.32 6.75
N ALA A 7 1.76 5.63 8.04
CA ALA A 7 1.09 4.73 8.97
C ALA A 7 -0.39 4.58 8.59
N ASN A 8 -1.05 5.66 8.18
CA ASN A 8 -2.43 5.62 7.71
C ASN A 8 -2.56 4.80 6.41
N LEU A 9 -1.63 4.95 5.47
CA LEU A 9 -1.59 4.13 4.26
C LEU A 9 -1.43 2.64 4.60
N LYS A 10 -0.48 2.29 5.46
CA LYS A 10 -0.24 0.91 5.87
C LYS A 10 -1.48 0.28 6.48
N TRP A 11 -2.08 0.95 7.46
CA TRP A 11 -3.29 0.46 8.11
C TRP A 11 -4.45 0.31 7.11
N THR A 12 -4.66 1.31 6.25
CA THR A 12 -5.71 1.24 5.22
C THR A 12 -5.53 0.02 4.32
N LEU A 13 -4.29 -0.29 3.91
CA LEU A 13 -4.00 -1.44 3.06
C LEU A 13 -4.11 -2.77 3.81
N GLU A 14 -3.67 -2.84 5.06
CA GLU A 14 -3.84 -4.02 5.92
C GLU A 14 -5.32 -4.38 6.08
N GLU A 15 -6.17 -3.39 6.40
CA GLU A 15 -7.63 -3.58 6.50
C GLU A 15 -8.27 -3.88 5.15
N PHE A 16 -7.81 -3.23 4.07
CA PHE A 16 -8.28 -3.50 2.71
C PHE A 16 -8.04 -4.95 2.33
N PHE A 17 -6.85 -5.49 2.57
CA PHE A 17 -6.55 -6.89 2.23
C PHE A 17 -7.32 -7.86 3.11
N ALA A 18 -7.47 -7.57 4.41
CA ALA A 18 -8.28 -8.41 5.30
C ALA A 18 -9.73 -8.50 4.80
N ALA A 19 -10.32 -7.36 4.42
CA ALA A 19 -11.66 -7.30 3.86
C ALA A 19 -11.77 -7.93 2.45
N PHE A 20 -10.80 -7.68 1.57
CA PHE A 20 -10.85 -8.12 0.17
C PHE A 20 -10.66 -9.62 0.02
N PHE A 21 -9.74 -10.21 0.80
CA PHE A 21 -9.48 -11.65 0.78
C PHE A 21 -10.29 -12.42 1.81
N GLU A 22 -11.06 -11.73 2.66
CA GLU A 22 -11.85 -12.33 3.76
C GLU A 22 -10.98 -13.16 4.72
N ILE A 23 -9.76 -12.69 5.00
CA ILE A 23 -8.79 -13.35 5.89
C ILE A 23 -8.24 -12.32 6.88
N ASP A 24 -8.45 -12.56 8.17
CA ASP A 24 -7.89 -11.69 9.20
C ASP A 24 -6.37 -11.92 9.36
N GLY A 25 -5.64 -10.83 9.63
CA GLY A 25 -4.23 -10.91 10.01
C GLY A 25 -3.26 -11.32 8.90
N ILE A 26 -3.64 -11.13 7.62
CA ILE A 26 -2.71 -11.29 6.49
C ILE A 26 -1.48 -10.42 6.73
N LYS A 27 -0.29 -11.03 6.71
CA LYS A 27 0.94 -10.26 6.82
C LYS A 27 1.21 -9.52 5.52
N THR A 28 1.48 -8.23 5.64
CA THR A 28 1.86 -7.35 4.55
C THR A 28 3.35 -7.01 4.64
N ARG A 29 3.97 -6.75 3.48
CA ARG A 29 5.36 -6.30 3.39
C ARG A 29 5.46 -5.13 2.42
N PHE A 30 5.95 -4.01 2.93
CA PHE A 30 6.17 -2.79 2.17
C PHE A 30 7.63 -2.70 1.75
N ARG A 31 7.89 -2.70 0.44
CA ARG A 31 9.23 -2.57 -0.14
C ARG A 31 9.35 -1.20 -0.79
N ALA A 32 10.43 -0.47 -0.50
CA ALA A 32 10.68 0.80 -1.17
C ALA A 32 10.74 0.60 -2.69
N SER A 33 9.99 1.42 -3.42
CA SER A 33 9.95 1.43 -4.89
C SER A 33 9.95 2.88 -5.39
N HIS A 34 9.63 3.12 -6.66
CA HIS A 34 9.58 4.46 -7.24
C HIS A 34 8.40 4.60 -8.20
N PHE A 35 7.50 5.53 -7.89
CA PHE A 35 6.47 6.01 -8.81
C PHE A 35 6.54 7.54 -8.91
N PRO A 36 6.51 8.15 -10.11
CA PRO A 36 6.70 9.60 -10.26
C PRO A 36 5.67 10.48 -9.54
N PHE A 37 4.51 9.91 -9.16
CA PHE A 37 3.40 10.61 -8.52
C PHE A 37 3.32 10.39 -7.00
N THR A 38 4.22 9.60 -6.41
CA THR A 38 4.31 9.39 -4.96
C THR A 38 5.74 9.50 -4.43
N GLU A 39 5.92 10.05 -3.22
CA GLU A 39 7.20 10.10 -2.53
C GLU A 39 6.98 10.24 -1.00
N PRO A 40 7.40 9.26 -0.16
CA PRO A 40 7.99 7.98 -0.53
C PRO A 40 7.01 7.03 -1.24
N SER A 41 7.55 6.13 -2.05
CA SER A 41 6.84 5.09 -2.81
C SER A 41 7.15 3.67 -2.28
N ALA A 42 6.18 2.77 -2.36
CA ALA A 42 6.33 1.38 -1.94
C ALA A 42 5.50 0.40 -2.79
N GLU A 43 6.10 -0.74 -3.14
CA GLU A 43 5.39 -1.95 -3.55
C GLU A 43 4.92 -2.71 -2.32
N VAL A 44 3.79 -3.40 -2.44
CA VAL A 44 3.14 -4.10 -1.33
C VAL A 44 2.96 -5.56 -1.69
N ASP A 45 3.55 -6.42 -0.85
CA ASP A 45 3.41 -7.86 -0.93
C ASP A 45 2.50 -8.38 0.19
N ILE A 46 1.81 -9.49 -0.07
CA ILE A 46 1.08 -10.26 0.94
C ILE A 46 1.68 -11.65 1.10
N GLN A 47 1.57 -12.19 2.32
CA GLN A 47 2.02 -13.55 2.63
C GLN A 47 1.25 -14.59 1.82
N CYS A 48 1.97 -15.55 1.26
CA CYS A 48 1.35 -16.64 0.50
C CYS A 48 2.17 -17.93 0.49
N SER A 49 1.51 -19.02 0.09
CA SER A 49 2.13 -20.29 -0.23
C SER A 49 1.57 -20.87 -1.52
N TRP A 50 2.29 -21.82 -2.11
CA TRP A 50 1.85 -22.57 -3.27
C TRP A 50 1.78 -24.05 -2.89
N VAL A 51 0.59 -24.64 -3.01
CA VAL A 51 0.33 -26.06 -2.68
C VAL A 51 -0.35 -26.70 -3.89
N ASP A 52 0.27 -27.71 -4.47
CA ASP A 52 -0.23 -28.43 -5.65
C ASP A 52 -0.60 -27.50 -6.84
N GLY A 53 0.19 -26.43 -7.01
CA GLY A 53 -0.03 -25.41 -8.05
C GLY A 53 -1.13 -24.38 -7.73
N GLN A 54 -1.76 -24.46 -6.55
CA GLN A 54 -2.74 -23.47 -6.08
C GLN A 54 -2.10 -22.46 -5.13
N LEU A 55 -2.40 -21.18 -5.35
CA LEU A 55 -2.01 -20.09 -4.47
C LEU A 55 -2.91 -20.07 -3.24
N ARG A 56 -2.31 -19.99 -2.05
CA ARG A 56 -3.00 -19.77 -0.78
C ARG A 56 -2.49 -18.49 -0.13
N ILE A 57 -3.40 -17.55 0.13
CA ILE A 57 -3.09 -16.28 0.77
C ILE A 57 -3.10 -16.43 2.29
N GLY A 58 -2.21 -15.74 3.00
CA GLY A 58 -2.12 -15.77 4.47
C GLY A 58 -1.42 -17.00 5.04
N GLU A 59 -0.94 -17.92 4.20
CA GLU A 59 -0.26 -19.16 4.61
C GLU A 59 1.21 -19.18 4.19
N GLY A 60 2.06 -19.92 4.91
CA GLY A 60 3.47 -20.15 4.56
C GLY A 60 4.38 -18.93 4.68
N ASP A 61 5.56 -18.98 4.09
CA ASP A 61 6.61 -17.95 4.23
C ASP A 61 6.93 -17.20 2.92
N GLY A 62 6.14 -17.46 1.88
CA GLY A 62 6.26 -16.79 0.59
C GLY A 62 5.62 -15.41 0.58
N TRP A 63 5.92 -14.65 -0.48
CA TRP A 63 5.40 -13.30 -0.69
C TRP A 63 4.95 -13.15 -2.13
N LEU A 64 3.80 -12.51 -2.33
CA LEU A 64 3.26 -12.16 -3.64
C LEU A 64 3.05 -10.64 -3.69
N GLU A 65 3.70 -9.97 -4.64
CA GLU A 65 3.44 -8.56 -4.93
C GLU A 65 2.02 -8.41 -5.49
N VAL A 66 1.25 -7.46 -4.94
CA VAL A 66 -0.17 -7.27 -5.30
C VAL A 66 -0.53 -5.85 -5.71
N LEU A 67 0.23 -4.83 -5.30
CA LEU A 67 -0.02 -3.43 -5.72
C LEU A 67 1.18 -2.51 -5.49
N GLY A 68 1.10 -1.30 -6.07
CA GLY A 68 1.96 -0.16 -5.79
C GLY A 68 1.26 0.90 -4.94
N SER A 69 2.02 1.65 -4.15
CA SER A 69 1.47 2.65 -3.22
C SER A 69 2.47 3.75 -2.86
N GLY A 70 2.01 4.82 -2.21
CA GLY A 70 2.88 5.81 -1.61
C GLY A 70 2.17 7.09 -1.16
N MET A 71 2.95 8.01 -0.59
CA MET A 71 2.45 9.35 -0.24
C MET A 71 2.38 10.22 -1.49
N VAL A 72 1.27 10.91 -1.73
CA VAL A 72 1.10 11.71 -2.95
C VAL A 72 2.18 12.79 -3.02
N HIS A 73 2.88 12.86 -4.16
CA HIS A 73 3.99 13.80 -4.33
C HIS A 73 3.48 15.26 -4.31
N PRO A 74 4.17 16.22 -3.66
CA PRO A 74 3.71 17.61 -3.54
C PRO A 74 3.35 18.30 -4.87
N LYS A 75 4.12 18.02 -5.94
CA LYS A 75 3.82 18.52 -7.30
C LYS A 75 2.46 18.04 -7.84
N VAL A 76 2.00 16.84 -7.46
CA VAL A 76 0.68 16.33 -7.85
C VAL A 76 -0.42 17.11 -7.12
N LEU A 77 -0.25 17.36 -5.82
CA LEU A 77 -1.18 18.20 -5.03
C LEU A 77 -1.26 19.62 -5.60
N GLN A 78 -0.11 20.24 -5.88
CA GLN A 78 -0.04 21.57 -6.48
C GLN A 78 -0.73 21.64 -7.85
N ALA A 79 -0.53 20.63 -8.71
CA ALA A 79 -1.20 20.55 -10.00
C ALA A 79 -2.73 20.43 -9.86
N GLY A 80 -3.22 19.86 -8.74
CA GLY A 80 -4.63 19.82 -8.37
C GLY A 80 -5.15 21.05 -7.62
N GLY A 81 -4.33 22.09 -7.43
CA GLY A 81 -4.71 23.31 -6.71
C GLY A 81 -4.76 23.18 -5.18
N ILE A 82 -4.04 22.20 -4.62
CA ILE A 82 -4.00 21.91 -3.18
C ILE A 82 -2.62 22.30 -2.61
N ASP A 83 -2.58 23.04 -1.50
CA ASP A 83 -1.33 23.43 -0.83
C ASP A 83 -0.71 22.23 -0.08
N PRO A 84 0.46 21.70 -0.50
CA PRO A 84 1.09 20.55 0.13
C PRO A 84 1.70 20.85 1.51
N ASN A 85 1.76 22.12 1.95
CA ASN A 85 2.15 22.47 3.31
C ASN A 85 0.99 22.36 4.30
N GLU A 86 -0.26 22.36 3.81
CA GLU A 86 -1.45 22.22 4.63
C GLU A 86 -2.07 20.82 4.51
N TRP A 87 -1.98 20.20 3.33
CA TRP A 87 -2.67 18.94 3.03
C TRP A 87 -1.71 17.83 2.65
N GLN A 88 -2.02 16.63 3.14
CA GLN A 88 -1.33 15.39 2.82
C GLN A 88 -2.31 14.34 2.29
N GLY A 89 -1.78 13.35 1.58
CA GLY A 89 -2.54 12.24 1.05
C GLY A 89 -1.65 11.05 0.68
N PHE A 90 -2.27 9.88 0.55
CA PHE A 90 -1.64 8.68 0.00
C PHE A 90 -2.44 8.18 -1.21
N ALA A 91 -1.81 7.37 -2.04
CA ALA A 91 -2.43 6.69 -3.17
C ALA A 91 -1.95 5.23 -3.23
N PHE A 92 -2.78 4.36 -3.81
CA PHE A 92 -2.45 2.96 -4.08
C PHE A 92 -3.21 2.47 -5.33
N GLY A 93 -2.67 1.46 -6.02
CA GLY A 93 -3.26 0.89 -7.23
C GLY A 93 -2.50 -0.31 -7.78
#